data_AF-A0AAV9E422-F1
#
_entry.id   AF-A0AAV9E422-F1
#
_cell.length_a   1.000
_cell.length_b   1.000
_cell.length_c   1.000
_cell.angle_alpha   90.00
_cell.angle_beta   90.00
_cell.angle_gamma   90.00
#
_symmetry.space_group_name_H-M   'P 1'
#
loop_
_entity.id
_entity.type
_entity.pdbx_description
1 polymer ?
#
loop_
_entity_poly.entity_id
_entity_poly.type
_entity_poly.pdbx_seq_one_letter_code
_entity_poly.pdbx_strand_id
1 'polypeptide(L)'
;MPSTVRGCLQTSERSETDSEHGIEIVMQNHESFLSVLKSRFTKLQVVRHFWEQSGVKGAITSVEKLPDHAVQVDLISILMEKIGTISLDVFTCLLPLLRGLLDSNIER
;
A
#
# COMPACT_ATOMS: atom_id res chain seq x y z
N MET A 1 34.05 25.48 -51.40
CA MET A 1 33.51 26.01 -50.12
C MET A 1 32.38 26.99 -50.44
N PRO A 2 31.26 27.04 -49.70
CA PRO A 2 30.87 26.33 -48.46
C PRO A 2 29.84 25.20 -48.75
N SER A 3 29.82 24.01 -48.12
CA SER A 3 29.72 23.56 -46.71
C SER A 3 28.32 23.65 -46.09
N THR A 4 27.67 22.48 -46.04
CA THR A 4 26.81 21.89 -44.99
C THR A 4 26.26 22.82 -43.89
N VAL A 5 24.93 22.84 -43.75
CA VAL A 5 24.27 22.64 -42.44
C VAL A 5 22.92 21.94 -42.69
N ARG A 6 22.87 20.61 -42.54
CA ARG A 6 21.62 19.87 -42.27
C ARG A 6 21.86 19.04 -41.02
N GLY A 7 21.75 19.71 -39.88
CA GLY A 7 22.05 19.14 -38.57
C GLY A 7 21.38 19.96 -37.49
N CYS A 8 20.04 20.01 -37.49
CA CYS A 8 19.26 20.32 -36.30
C CYS A 8 17.79 19.92 -36.57
N LEU A 9 17.45 18.67 -36.30
CA LEU A 9 16.04 18.27 -36.10
C LEU A 9 15.92 16.98 -35.27
N GLN A 10 16.96 16.13 -35.27
CA GLN A 10 16.90 14.83 -34.59
C GLN A 10 17.11 14.85 -33.07
N THR A 11 17.49 15.99 -32.47
CA THR A 11 17.75 16.08 -31.02
C THR A 11 16.52 16.44 -30.19
N SER A 12 15.50 17.09 -30.78
CA SER A 12 14.26 17.48 -30.09
C SER A 12 13.26 16.32 -30.03
N GLU A 13 13.10 15.60 -31.14
CA GLU A 13 12.15 14.49 -31.27
C GLU A 13 12.54 13.28 -30.39
N ARG A 14 13.84 13.05 -30.18
CA ARG A 14 14.35 11.93 -29.36
C ARG A 14 14.18 12.14 -27.86
N SER A 15 14.19 13.39 -27.39
CA SER A 15 13.93 13.72 -25.98
C SER A 15 12.44 13.77 -25.65
N GLU A 16 11.62 14.24 -26.59
CA GLU A 16 10.16 14.28 -26.42
C GLU A 16 9.56 12.86 -26.37
N THR A 17 9.99 11.98 -27.27
CA THR A 17 9.55 10.57 -27.30
C THR A 17 9.95 9.77 -26.04
N ASP A 18 11.13 10.04 -25.47
CA ASP A 18 11.60 9.44 -24.21
C ASP A 18 10.77 9.92 -23.00
N SER A 19 10.41 11.20 -22.98
CA SER A 19 9.55 11.77 -21.93
C SER A 19 8.10 11.26 -22.00
N GLU A 20 7.54 11.12 -23.21
CA GLU A 20 6.20 10.54 -23.41
C GLU A 20 6.16 9.06 -23.01
N HIS A 21 7.18 8.27 -23.38
CA HIS A 21 7.31 6.88 -22.94
C HIS A 21 7.43 6.78 -21.40
N GLY A 22 8.19 7.68 -20.77
CA GLY A 22 8.29 7.75 -19.32
C GLY A 22 6.94 8.02 -18.64
N ILE A 23 6.14 8.94 -19.20
CA ILE A 23 4.80 9.26 -18.69
C ILE A 23 3.85 8.07 -18.89
N GLU A 24 3.90 7.40 -20.05
CA GLU A 24 3.05 6.25 -20.35
C GLU A 24 3.28 5.09 -19.36
N ILE A 25 4.54 4.79 -19.04
CA ILE A 25 4.90 3.76 -18.02
C ILE A 25 4.32 4.12 -16.65
N VAL A 26 4.39 5.39 -16.25
CA VAL A 26 3.83 5.84 -14.97
C VAL A 26 2.30 5.74 -14.98
N MET A 27 1.65 6.18 -16.06
CA MET A 27 0.20 6.14 -16.19
C MET A 27 -0.36 4.72 -16.25
N GLN A 28 0.39 3.77 -16.81
CA GLN A 28 -0.01 2.36 -16.93
C GLN A 28 -0.37 1.73 -15.57
N ASN A 29 0.34 2.09 -14.51
CA ASN A 29 0.12 1.57 -13.15
C ASN A 29 -0.61 2.54 -12.23
N HIS A 30 -0.85 3.78 -12.67
CA HIS A 30 -1.42 4.83 -11.83
C HIS A 30 -2.81 4.46 -11.31
N GLU A 31 -3.70 3.99 -12.19
CA GLU A 31 -5.06 3.63 -11.79
C GLU A 31 -5.10 2.41 -10.86
N SER A 32 -4.25 1.41 -11.10
CA SER A 32 -4.16 0.23 -10.23
C SER A 32 -3.61 0.61 -8.85
N PHE A 33 -2.56 1.44 -8.82
CA PHE A 33 -1.99 1.98 -7.59
C PHE A 33 -3.03 2.78 -6.78
N LEU A 34 -3.72 3.72 -7.41
CA LEU A 34 -4.77 4.51 -6.77
C LEU A 34 -5.92 3.63 -6.28
N SER A 35 -6.32 2.63 -7.05
CA SER A 35 -7.36 1.67 -6.66
C SER A 35 -6.98 0.91 -5.39
N VAL A 36 -5.74 0.39 -5.32
CA VAL A 36 -5.21 -0.29 -4.13
C VAL A 36 -5.19 0.63 -2.93
N LEU A 37 -4.69 1.87 -3.07
CA LEU A 37 -4.64 2.84 -1.98
C LEU A 37 -6.05 3.23 -1.49
N LYS A 38 -6.98 3.52 -2.40
CA LYS A 38 -8.38 3.84 -2.04
C LYS A 38 -9.03 2.67 -1.32
N SER A 39 -8.86 1.44 -1.84
CA SER A 39 -9.38 0.23 -1.21
C SER A 39 -8.85 0.04 0.21
N ARG A 40 -7.52 0.15 0.40
CA ARG A 40 -6.87 0.04 1.72
C ARG A 40 -7.35 1.14 2.66
N PHE A 41 -7.45 2.38 2.20
CA PHE A 41 -7.95 3.50 2.99
C PHE A 41 -9.38 3.26 3.48
N THR A 42 -10.29 2.86 2.60
CA THR A 42 -11.68 2.55 2.98
C THR A 42 -11.74 1.43 4.01
N LYS A 43 -10.95 0.36 3.84
CA LYS A 43 -10.87 -0.73 4.81
C LYS A 43 -10.36 -0.24 6.17
N LEU A 44 -9.31 0.59 6.18
CA LEU A 44 -8.78 1.20 7.42
C LEU A 44 -9.81 2.10 8.11
N GLN A 45 -10.62 2.85 7.36
CA GLN A 45 -11.72 3.64 7.95
C GLN A 45 -12.74 2.74 8.66
N VAL A 46 -13.08 1.58 8.08
CA VAL A 46 -13.95 0.58 8.73
C VAL A 46 -13.30 0.04 10.00
N VAL A 47 -12.02 -0.33 9.95
CA VAL A 47 -11.28 -0.83 11.13
C VAL A 47 -11.25 0.21 12.23
N ARG A 48 -10.97 1.47 11.89
CA ARG A 48 -10.99 2.61 12.82
C ARG A 48 -12.37 2.78 13.45
N HIS A 49 -13.44 2.68 12.68
CA HIS A 49 -14.80 2.73 13.21
C HIS A 49 -15.02 1.64 14.28
N PHE A 50 -14.63 0.40 14.01
CA PHE A 50 -14.70 -0.68 15.02
C PHE A 50 -13.80 -0.45 16.22
N TRP A 51 -12.63 0.16 16.02
CA TRP A 51 -11.75 0.55 17.12
C TRP A 51 -12.44 1.56 18.05
N GLU A 52 -13.09 2.59 17.48
CA GLU A 52 -13.76 3.63 18.25
C GLU A 52 -15.01 3.11 18.98
N GLN A 53 -15.74 2.17 18.37
CA GLN A 53 -16.98 1.60 18.94
C GLN A 53 -16.74 0.46 19.95
N SER A 54 -15.69 -0.35 19.75
CA SER A 54 -15.50 -1.61 20.48
C SER A 54 -14.05 -1.82 20.96
N GLY A 55 -13.24 -0.77 20.90
CA GLY A 55 -11.84 -0.79 21.32
C GLY A 55 -10.94 -1.65 20.44
N VAL A 56 -9.73 -1.90 20.93
CA VAL A 56 -8.67 -2.63 20.21
C VAL A 56 -9.13 -4.03 19.78
N LYS A 57 -9.86 -4.75 20.64
CA LYS A 57 -10.36 -6.09 20.33
C LYS A 57 -11.39 -6.08 19.21
N GLY A 58 -12.25 -5.07 19.16
CA GLY A 58 -13.20 -4.88 18.07
C GLY A 58 -12.51 -4.64 16.73
N ALA A 59 -11.44 -3.85 16.74
CA ALA A 59 -10.62 -3.62 15.55
C ALA A 59 -9.88 -4.88 15.09
N ILE A 60 -9.30 -5.66 16.01
CA ILE A 60 -8.66 -6.94 15.69
C ILE A 60 -9.68 -7.90 15.06
N THR A 61 -10.88 -8.00 15.64
CA THR A 61 -11.95 -8.88 15.14
C THR A 61 -12.47 -8.44 13.77
N SER A 62 -12.51 -7.12 13.49
CA SER A 62 -12.93 -6.63 12.17
C SER A 62 -11.87 -6.91 11.10
N VAL A 63 -10.59 -6.78 11.45
CA VAL A 63 -9.46 -7.13 10.59
C VAL A 63 -9.33 -8.64 10.35
N GLU A 64 -9.62 -9.48 11.33
CA GLU A 64 -9.66 -10.94 11.16
C GLU A 64 -10.68 -11.37 10.10
N LYS A 65 -11.82 -10.69 10.05
CA LYS A 65 -12.87 -10.93 9.05
C LYS A 65 -12.57 -10.30 7.68
N LEU A 66 -11.47 -9.55 7.57
CA LEU A 66 -11.06 -8.86 6.36
C LEU A 66 -9.85 -9.60 5.74
N PRO A 67 -10.00 -10.19 4.55
CA PRO A 67 -8.91 -10.90 3.87
C PRO A 67 -7.96 -9.91 3.16
N ASP A 68 -7.40 -8.96 3.89
CA ASP A 68 -6.42 -7.99 3.38
C ASP A 68 -5.22 -7.91 4.32
N HIS A 69 -4.12 -8.58 3.93
CA HIS A 69 -2.90 -8.63 4.71
C HIS A 69 -2.22 -7.27 4.90
N ALA A 70 -2.39 -6.33 3.96
CA ALA A 70 -1.79 -5.01 4.12
C ALA A 70 -2.47 -4.24 5.27
N VAL A 71 -3.80 -4.33 5.35
CA VAL A 71 -4.57 -3.74 6.46
C VAL A 71 -4.24 -4.42 7.79
N GLN A 72 -4.00 -5.75 7.78
CA GLN A 72 -3.53 -6.48 8.97
C GLN A 72 -2.17 -5.95 9.45
N VAL A 73 -1.21 -5.78 8.55
CA VAL A 73 0.12 -5.26 8.86
C VAL A 73 0.04 -3.82 9.35
N ASP A 74 -0.80 -2.97 8.76
CA ASP A 74 -1.00 -1.58 9.20
C ASP A 74 -1.50 -1.54 10.67
N LEU A 75 -2.51 -2.35 11.02
CA LEU A 75 -3.03 -2.43 12.39
C LEU A 75 -1.97 -2.93 13.37
N ILE A 76 -1.24 -3.99 13.01
CA ILE A 76 -0.19 -4.56 13.87
C ILE A 76 0.94 -3.55 14.06
N SER A 77 1.30 -2.79 13.03
CA SER A 77 2.35 -1.77 13.11
C SER A 77 2.01 -0.69 14.15
N ILE A 78 0.75 -0.21 14.14
CA ILE A 78 0.23 0.74 15.14
C ILE A 78 0.27 0.13 16.55
N LEU A 79 -0.11 -1.14 16.69
CA LEU A 79 -0.08 -1.84 17.97
C LEU A 79 1.34 -2.00 18.49
N MET A 80 2.31 -2.30 17.62
CA MET A 80 3.72 -2.42 17.99
C MET A 80 4.31 -1.11 18.52
N GLU A 81 3.89 0.05 18.01
CA GLU A 81 4.29 1.35 18.57
C GLU A 81 3.85 1.54 20.03
N LYS A 82 2.82 0.80 20.45
CA LYS A 82 2.22 0.86 21.80
C LYS A 82 2.32 -0.47 22.54
N ILE A 83 3.32 -1.30 22.21
CA ILE A 83 3.46 -2.67 22.75
C ILE A 83 3.41 -2.74 24.28
N GLY A 84 3.97 -1.74 24.99
CA GLY A 84 3.93 -1.67 26.47
C GLY A 84 2.54 -1.49 27.07
N THR A 85 1.52 -1.20 26.25
CA THR A 85 0.11 -1.06 26.66
C THR A 85 -0.76 -2.24 26.23
N ILE A 86 -0.19 -3.22 25.50
CA ILE A 86 -0.90 -4.41 25.06
C ILE A 86 -1.02 -5.39 26.22
N SER A 87 -2.25 -5.69 26.62
CA SER A 87 -2.53 -6.74 27.60
C SER A 87 -2.41 -8.13 26.97
N LEU A 88 -2.22 -9.15 27.81
CA LEU A 88 -2.17 -10.56 27.37
C LEU A 88 -3.45 -10.99 26.63
N ASP A 89 -4.61 -10.48 27.03
CA ASP A 89 -5.89 -10.73 26.37
C ASP A 89 -5.90 -10.18 24.94
N VAL A 90 -5.43 -8.95 24.73
CA VAL A 90 -5.29 -8.37 23.37
C VAL A 90 -4.25 -9.16 22.56
N PHE A 91 -3.14 -9.56 23.18
CA PHE A 91 -2.11 -10.35 22.50
C PHE A 91 -2.65 -11.71 22.03
N THR A 92 -3.51 -12.35 22.81
CA THR A 92 -4.16 -13.61 22.44
C THR A 92 -5.02 -13.44 21.19
N CYS A 93 -5.70 -12.30 21.04
CA CYS A 93 -6.44 -11.97 19.82
C CYS A 93 -5.54 -11.68 18.60
N LEU A 94 -4.26 -11.32 18.80
CA LEU A 94 -3.32 -11.06 17.71
C LEU A 94 -2.71 -12.34 17.13
N LEU A 95 -2.61 -13.41 17.92
CA LEU A 95 -1.98 -14.67 17.48
C LEU A 95 -2.56 -15.25 16.17
N PRO A 96 -3.90 -15.28 15.97
CA PRO A 96 -4.48 -15.75 14.70
C PRO A 96 -4.09 -14.87 13.51
N LEU A 97 -4.04 -13.54 13.68
CA LEU A 97 -3.61 -12.61 12.63
C LEU A 97 -2.15 -12.83 12.25
N LEU A 98 -1.27 -13.00 13.25
CA LEU A 98 0.15 -13.27 13.03
C LEU A 98 0.36 -14.60 12.29
N ARG A 99 -0.41 -15.64 12.65
CA ARG A 99 -0.40 -16.91 11.91
C ARG A 99 -0.82 -16.71 10.45
N GLY A 100 -1.91 -15.98 10.20
CA GLY A 100 -2.38 -15.69 8.84
C GLY A 100 -1.35 -14.92 8.01
N LEU A 101 -0.56 -14.04 8.63
CA LEU A 101 0.53 -13.35 7.95
C LEU A 101 1.72 -14.27 7.65
N LEU A 102 2.08 -15.19 8.56
CA LEU A 102 3.13 -16.18 8.34
C LEU A 102 2.78 -17.16 7.20
N ASP A 103 1.50 -17.46 7.03
CA ASP A 103 0.99 -18.32 5.95
C ASP A 103 0.80 -17.55 4.62
N SER A 104 1.03 -16.23 4.58
CA SER A 104 0.82 -15.43 3.37
C SER A 104 1.94 -15.65 2.35
N ASN A 105 1.60 -15.73 1.06
CA ASN A 105 2.57 -15.87 -0.05
C ASN A 105 3.40 -14.60 -0.32
N ILE A 106 3.44 -13.66 0.63
CA ILE A 106 4.21 -12.42 0.52
C ILE A 106 5.57 -12.70 1.16
N GLU A 107 6.57 -13.02 0.33
CA GLU A 107 7.95 -13.07 0.79
C GLU A 107 8.39 -11.68 1.28
N ARG A 108 9.10 -11.67 2.40
CA ARG A 108 9.51 -10.48 3.15
C ARG A 108 10.60 -9.69 2.44
#